data_AF-A0A4V3BS65-F1
#
_entry.id   AF-A0A4V3BS65-F1
#
_cell.length_a   1.000
_cell.length_b   1.000
_cell.length_c   1.000
_cell.angle_alpha   90.00
_cell.angle_beta   90.00
_cell.angle_gamma   90.00
#
_symmetry.space_group_name_H-M   'P 1'
#
loop_
_entity.id
_entity.type
_entity.pdbx_description
1 polymer ?
#
loop_
_entity_poly.entity_id
_entity_poly.type
_entity_poly.pdbx_seq_one_letter_code
_entity_poly.pdbx_strand_id
1 'polypeptide(L)'
;MEKFILKSGKALARLRSGINDFFEDKIEGNVTNVILFILSFFILFVTSFSLIFGIQSIIEGYVYYLILFIILAVILVWLAIFYESDKHLETDRHNFKVVPIDKYRIRFEYINLDKDSKEQFLRLLKGRYVQQKINFTVGNKSGDSANHRILFVLFDELFDGGIQDLTGERKQDFFLLLMNSFLMNNEPLKENTLKTSFSAWKNDQEKINSRNQRKFIRQMLNKE
;
A
#
# COMPACT_ATOMS: atom_id res chain seq x y z
N MET A 1 27.81 43.38 -3.20
CA MET A 1 27.36 42.42 -2.17
C MET A 1 26.16 41.60 -2.62
N GLU A 2 25.05 42.19 -3.05
CA GLU A 2 23.86 41.46 -3.55
C GLU A 2 24.14 40.46 -4.68
N LYS A 3 24.91 40.85 -5.71
CA LYS A 3 25.28 39.93 -6.80
C LYS A 3 26.07 38.70 -6.32
N PHE A 4 26.86 38.84 -5.26
CA PHE A 4 27.61 37.72 -4.68
C PHE A 4 26.66 36.78 -3.91
N ILE A 5 25.78 37.34 -3.07
CA ILE A 5 24.76 36.58 -2.33
C ILE A 5 23.85 35.81 -3.29
N LEU A 6 23.40 36.44 -4.38
CA LEU A 6 22.51 35.82 -5.35
C LEU A 6 23.19 34.71 -6.16
N LYS A 7 24.49 34.87 -6.46
CA LYS A 7 25.29 33.86 -7.18
C LYS A 7 25.64 32.68 -6.27
N SER A 8 25.98 32.94 -5.01
CA SER A 8 26.22 31.92 -3.99
C SER A 8 24.93 31.16 -3.65
N GLY A 9 23.78 31.84 -3.55
CA GLY A 9 22.48 31.21 -3.33
C GLY A 9 22.07 30.28 -4.48
N LYS A 10 22.30 30.68 -5.74
CA LYS A 10 22.08 29.80 -6.91
C LYS A 10 23.03 28.62 -6.95
N ALA A 11 24.30 28.81 -6.55
CA ALA A 11 25.27 27.73 -6.48
C ALA A 11 24.89 26.70 -5.39
N LEU A 12 24.49 27.17 -4.21
CA LEU A 12 24.01 26.33 -3.11
C LEU A 12 22.75 25.56 -3.49
N ALA A 13 21.80 26.21 -4.18
CA ALA A 13 20.57 25.57 -4.64
C ALA A 13 20.84 24.43 -5.64
N ARG A 14 21.77 24.61 -6.59
CA ARG A 14 22.19 23.57 -7.53
C ARG A 14 22.96 22.43 -6.85
N LEU A 15 23.79 22.76 -5.88
CA LEU A 15 24.47 21.76 -5.06
C LEU A 15 23.44 20.92 -4.28
N ARG A 16 22.46 21.58 -3.67
CA ARG A 16 21.40 20.91 -2.91
C ARG A 16 20.54 20.02 -3.81
N SER A 17 20.15 20.48 -4.99
CA SER A 17 19.36 19.65 -5.92
C SER A 17 20.16 18.45 -6.40
N GLY A 18 21.43 18.63 -6.80
CA GLY A 18 22.28 17.52 -7.24
C GLY A 18 22.60 16.53 -6.11
N ILE A 19 22.71 17.00 -4.86
CA ILE A 19 22.86 16.13 -3.69
C ILE A 19 21.56 15.34 -3.47
N ASN A 20 20.39 15.99 -3.51
CA ASN A 20 19.11 15.33 -3.37
C ASN A 20 18.90 14.25 -4.46
N ASP A 21 19.11 14.60 -5.73
CA ASP A 21 18.96 13.68 -6.86
C ASP A 21 19.92 12.48 -6.70
N PHE A 22 21.15 12.69 -6.22
CA PHE A 22 22.08 11.61 -5.93
C PHE A 22 21.60 10.71 -4.78
N PHE A 23 21.08 11.29 -3.69
CA PHE A 23 20.51 10.51 -2.59
C PHE A 23 19.30 9.70 -3.05
N GLU A 24 18.40 10.30 -3.82
CA GLU A 24 17.16 9.68 -4.27
C GLU A 24 17.44 8.56 -5.32
N ASP A 25 18.25 8.83 -6.34
CA ASP A 25 18.50 7.88 -7.44
C ASP A 25 19.51 6.77 -7.09
N LYS A 26 20.55 7.08 -6.30
CA LYS A 26 21.66 6.13 -6.06
C LYS A 26 21.59 5.45 -4.71
N ILE A 27 21.04 6.11 -3.70
CA ILE A 27 21.08 5.65 -2.31
C ILE A 27 19.70 5.12 -1.88
N GLU A 28 18.62 5.90 -1.97
CA GLU A 28 17.27 5.53 -1.48
C GLU A 28 16.60 4.41 -2.30
N GLY A 29 16.99 4.20 -3.55
CA GLY A 29 16.45 3.13 -4.40
C GLY A 29 16.92 1.71 -4.06
N ASN A 30 17.96 1.53 -3.23
CA ASN A 30 18.49 0.20 -2.89
C ASN A 30 19.14 0.15 -1.50
N VAL A 31 18.61 -0.68 -0.61
CA VAL A 31 19.09 -0.91 0.76
C VAL A 31 20.59 -1.20 0.82
N THR A 32 21.12 -1.97 -0.12
CA THR A 32 22.55 -2.28 -0.18
C THR A 32 23.38 -1.01 -0.39
N ASN A 33 22.91 -0.07 -1.20
CA ASN A 33 23.60 1.19 -1.44
C ASN A 33 23.53 2.13 -0.23
N VAL A 34 22.41 2.15 0.50
CA VAL A 34 22.30 2.87 1.79
C VAL A 34 23.30 2.32 2.80
N ILE A 35 23.36 1.00 2.96
CA ILE A 35 24.29 0.34 3.87
C ILE A 35 25.74 0.66 3.50
N LEU A 36 26.10 0.50 2.22
CA LEU A 36 27.45 0.82 1.72
C LEU A 36 27.81 2.29 1.90
N PHE A 37 26.86 3.21 1.68
CA PHE A 37 27.07 4.64 1.87
C PHE A 37 27.40 4.97 3.33
N ILE A 38 26.61 4.46 4.27
CA ILE A 38 26.83 4.67 5.71
C ILE A 38 28.16 4.07 6.17
N LEU A 39 28.49 2.86 5.71
CA LEU A 39 29.80 2.22 5.97
C LEU A 39 30.96 3.06 5.42
N SER A 40 30.83 3.58 4.20
CA SER A 40 31.86 4.43 3.59
C SER A 40 32.09 5.70 4.41
N PHE A 41 31.03 6.30 4.93
CA PHE A 41 31.11 7.51 5.75
C PHE A 41 31.80 7.23 7.08
N PHE A 42 31.52 6.08 7.70
CA PHE A 42 32.18 5.65 8.93
C PHE A 42 33.68 5.41 8.72
N ILE A 43 34.06 4.68 7.65
CA ILE A 43 35.46 4.46 7.31
C ILE A 43 36.17 5.80 7.07
N LEU A 44 35.54 6.68 6.29
CA LEU A 44 36.08 7.99 5.97
C LEU A 44 36.27 8.84 7.24
N PHE A 45 35.32 8.79 8.18
CA PHE A 45 35.42 9.45 9.48
C PHE A 45 36.61 8.94 10.30
N VAL A 46 36.76 7.62 10.44
CA VAL A 46 37.87 7.01 11.18
C VAL A 46 39.22 7.34 10.53
N THR A 47 39.32 7.26 9.19
CA THR A 47 40.55 7.60 8.48
C THR A 47 40.90 9.09 8.54
N SER A 48 39.89 9.97 8.45
CA SER A 48 40.11 11.43 8.56
C SER A 48 40.57 11.81 9.97
N PHE A 49 39.99 11.17 10.99
CA PHE A 49 40.46 11.34 12.36
C PHE A 49 41.91 10.86 12.52
N SER A 50 42.26 9.72 11.91
CA SER A 50 43.64 9.20 11.89
C SER A 50 44.63 10.19 11.28
N LEU A 51 44.24 10.87 10.19
CA LEU A 51 45.10 11.84 9.51
C LEU A 51 45.38 13.08 10.36
N ILE A 52 44.44 13.49 11.22
CA ILE A 52 44.56 14.69 12.05
C ILE A 52 45.31 14.41 13.35
N PHE A 53 45.02 13.27 14.01
CA PHE A 53 45.54 12.96 15.36
C PHE A 53 46.62 11.88 15.38
N GLY A 54 46.85 11.20 14.25
CA GLY A 54 47.79 10.10 14.11
C GLY A 54 47.17 8.73 14.45
N ILE A 55 47.80 7.68 13.93
CA ILE A 55 47.35 6.28 14.10
C ILE A 55 47.36 5.86 15.58
N GLN A 56 48.28 6.41 16.37
CA GLN A 56 48.46 6.06 17.78
C GLN A 56 47.22 6.41 18.62
N SER A 57 46.54 7.53 18.30
CA SER A 57 45.29 7.92 18.95
C SER A 57 44.12 6.96 18.66
N ILE A 58 44.16 6.23 17.54
CA ILE A 58 43.16 5.19 17.25
C ILE A 58 43.39 3.96 18.15
N ILE A 59 44.64 3.58 18.33
CA ILE A 59 45.02 2.44 19.16
C ILE A 59 44.65 2.71 20.62
N GLU A 60 44.95 3.91 21.12
CA GLU A 60 44.61 4.31 22.49
C GLU A 60 43.10 4.48 22.68
N GLY A 61 42.40 4.98 21.65
CA GLY A 61 40.95 5.21 21.66
C GLY A 61 40.11 4.03 21.18
N TYR A 62 40.67 2.83 21.00
CA TYR A 62 40.00 1.74 20.26
C TYR A 62 38.63 1.37 20.85
N VAL A 63 38.47 1.45 22.17
CA VAL A 63 37.20 1.18 22.87
C VAL A 63 36.09 2.14 22.41
N TYR A 64 36.42 3.44 22.25
CA TYR A 64 35.45 4.43 21.78
C TYR A 64 35.00 4.17 20.34
N TYR A 65 35.95 3.81 19.46
CA TYR A 65 35.62 3.44 18.07
C TYR A 65 34.81 2.15 17.99
N LEU A 66 35.08 1.20 18.87
CA LEU A 66 34.33 -0.05 18.94
C LEU A 66 32.89 0.19 19.42
N ILE A 67 32.68 1.06 20.41
CA ILE A 67 31.33 1.48 20.83
C ILE A 67 30.62 2.20 19.68
N LEU A 68 31.30 3.13 19.00
CA LEU A 68 30.73 3.86 17.87
C LEU A 68 30.33 2.90 16.72
N PHE A 69 31.14 1.88 16.47
CA PHE A 69 30.85 0.84 15.49
C PHE A 69 29.62 0.00 15.87
N ILE A 70 29.48 -0.37 17.15
CA ILE A 70 28.29 -1.08 17.63
C ILE A 70 27.03 -0.22 17.45
N ILE A 71 27.10 1.07 17.80
CA ILE A 71 25.98 2.01 17.59
C ILE A 71 25.62 2.08 16.11
N LEU A 72 26.61 2.17 15.22
CA LEU A 72 26.41 2.15 13.78
C LEU A 72 25.73 0.86 13.31
N ALA A 73 26.19 -0.29 13.80
CA ALA A 73 25.61 -1.58 13.45
C ALA A 73 24.13 -1.68 13.86
N VAL A 74 23.77 -1.16 15.04
CA VAL A 74 22.37 -1.09 15.50
C VAL A 74 21.54 -0.19 14.59
N ILE A 75 22.05 0.99 14.20
CA ILE A 75 21.37 1.90 13.27
C ILE A 75 21.16 1.22 11.90
N LEU A 76 22.16 0.52 11.39
CA LEU A 76 22.08 -0.20 10.11
C LEU A 76 21.04 -1.33 10.15
N VAL A 77 21.00 -2.10 11.24
CA VAL A 77 19.97 -3.15 11.43
C VAL A 77 18.58 -2.51 11.50
N TRP A 78 18.43 -1.40 12.21
CA TRP A 78 17.16 -0.71 12.32
C TRP A 78 16.68 -0.16 10.96
N LEU A 79 17.57 0.44 10.17
CA LEU A 79 17.26 0.89 8.81
C LEU A 79 16.89 -0.26 7.88
N ALA A 80 17.59 -1.39 7.96
CA ALA A 80 17.28 -2.57 7.16
C ALA A 80 15.87 -3.12 7.50
N ILE A 81 15.53 -3.18 8.79
CA ILE A 81 14.20 -3.59 9.25
C ILE A 81 13.14 -2.59 8.80
N PHE A 82 13.40 -1.30 8.92
CA PHE A 82 12.45 -0.25 8.53
C PHE A 82 12.17 -0.29 7.02
N TYR A 83 13.20 -0.44 6.20
CA TYR A 83 13.05 -0.50 4.74
C TYR A 83 12.38 -1.80 4.27
N GLU A 84 12.73 -2.95 4.86
CA GLU A 84 12.05 -4.22 4.55
C GLU A 84 10.57 -4.16 5.02
N SER A 85 10.30 -3.49 6.15
CA SER A 85 8.94 -3.23 6.61
C SER A 85 8.16 -2.37 5.63
N ASP A 86 8.74 -1.29 5.09
CA ASP A 86 8.09 -0.45 4.08
C ASP A 86 7.82 -1.20 2.78
N LYS A 87 8.76 -2.03 2.33
CA LYS A 87 8.55 -2.93 1.18
C LYS A 87 7.38 -3.90 1.40
N HIS A 88 7.24 -4.45 2.60
CA HIS A 88 6.07 -5.25 2.98
C HIS A 88 4.76 -4.43 3.02
N LEU A 89 4.83 -3.16 3.41
CA LEU A 89 3.68 -2.24 3.42
C LEU A 89 3.25 -1.79 2.01
N GLU A 90 4.17 -1.74 1.04
CA GLU A 90 3.87 -1.48 -0.38
C GLU A 90 3.24 -2.70 -1.07
N THR A 91 3.75 -3.91 -0.80
CA THR A 91 3.15 -5.15 -1.33
C THR A 91 1.77 -5.48 -0.76
N ASP A 92 1.40 -4.91 0.40
CA ASP A 92 0.07 -5.12 1.00
C ASP A 92 -0.98 -4.21 0.38
N ARG A 93 -0.69 -3.37 -0.63
CA ARG A 93 -1.67 -2.44 -1.23
C ARG A 93 -2.14 -2.84 -2.61
N HIS A 94 -3.43 -2.69 -2.88
CA HIS A 94 -4.02 -2.93 -4.19
C HIS A 94 -4.12 -1.64 -5.03
N ASN A 95 -4.10 -1.78 -6.35
CA ASN A 95 -4.05 -0.67 -7.32
C ASN A 95 -5.35 0.14 -7.45
N PHE A 96 -6.39 -0.16 -6.67
CA PHE A 96 -7.68 0.54 -6.70
C PHE A 96 -7.76 1.63 -5.63
N LYS A 97 -8.17 2.84 -6.03
CA LYS A 97 -8.46 3.94 -5.10
C LYS A 97 -9.86 3.74 -4.51
N VAL A 98 -9.95 3.67 -3.19
CA VAL A 98 -11.22 3.55 -2.46
C VAL A 98 -11.68 4.95 -2.05
N VAL A 99 -12.96 5.24 -2.24
CA VAL A 99 -13.62 6.46 -1.74
C VAL A 99 -13.48 6.49 -0.21
N PRO A 100 -13.09 7.62 0.39
CA PRO A 100 -12.99 7.72 1.85
C PRO A 100 -14.38 7.48 2.48
N ILE A 101 -14.50 6.38 3.22
CA ILE A 101 -15.72 6.02 3.95
C ILE A 101 -15.37 5.91 5.43
N ASP A 102 -16.20 6.52 6.28
CA ASP A 102 -16.08 6.40 7.71
C ASP A 102 -16.45 4.98 8.16
N LYS A 103 -15.46 4.24 8.65
CA LYS A 103 -15.60 2.85 9.14
C LYS A 103 -16.70 2.69 10.20
N TYR A 104 -16.98 3.75 10.97
CA TYR A 104 -18.01 3.72 12.02
C TYR A 104 -19.43 3.90 11.48
N ARG A 105 -19.56 4.32 10.22
CA ARG A 105 -20.85 4.51 9.54
C ARG A 105 -21.28 3.29 8.72
N ILE A 106 -20.39 2.32 8.51
CA ILE A 106 -20.71 1.12 7.75
C ILE A 106 -21.59 0.21 8.61
N ARG A 107 -22.81 -0.01 8.13
CA ARG A 107 -23.80 -0.88 8.80
C ARG A 107 -23.54 -2.33 8.40
N PHE A 108 -22.57 -2.96 9.08
CA PHE A 108 -22.22 -4.37 8.87
C PHE A 108 -23.37 -5.34 9.19
N GLU A 109 -24.45 -4.89 9.83
CA GLU A 109 -25.65 -5.69 10.06
C GLU A 109 -26.34 -6.15 8.76
N TYR A 110 -26.17 -5.40 7.66
CA TYR A 110 -26.77 -5.74 6.35
C TYR A 110 -26.00 -6.81 5.57
N ILE A 111 -24.73 -7.01 5.89
CA ILE A 111 -23.86 -8.00 5.27
C ILE A 111 -23.39 -8.91 6.38
N ASN A 112 -24.00 -10.09 6.51
CA ASN A 112 -23.80 -11.05 7.58
C ASN A 112 -22.36 -11.61 7.62
N LEU A 113 -21.40 -10.74 7.94
CA LEU A 113 -19.97 -10.99 8.05
C LEU A 113 -19.66 -11.34 9.51
N ASP A 114 -18.87 -12.39 9.68
CA ASP A 114 -18.24 -12.71 10.95
C ASP A 114 -17.20 -11.63 11.34
N LYS A 115 -16.72 -11.70 12.58
CA LYS A 115 -15.79 -10.71 13.14
C LYS A 115 -14.48 -10.62 12.33
N ASP A 116 -13.97 -11.75 11.87
CA ASP A 116 -12.69 -11.81 11.16
C ASP A 116 -12.87 -11.26 9.73
N SER A 117 -13.97 -11.64 9.05
CA SER A 117 -14.35 -11.06 7.76
C SER A 117 -14.54 -9.54 7.81
N LYS A 118 -15.07 -8.98 8.90
CA LYS A 118 -15.19 -7.52 9.07
C LYS A 118 -13.82 -6.84 9.12
N GLU A 119 -12.86 -7.42 9.83
CA GLU A 119 -11.50 -6.88 9.90
C GLU A 119 -10.83 -6.88 8.53
N GLN A 120 -10.95 -7.98 7.79
CA GLN A 120 -10.41 -8.09 6.43
C GLN A 120 -11.09 -7.11 5.47
N PHE A 121 -12.40 -6.90 5.61
CA PHE A 121 -13.12 -5.90 4.81
C PHE A 121 -12.62 -4.49 5.07
N LEU A 122 -12.35 -4.14 6.34
CA LEU A 122 -11.75 -2.85 6.68
C LEU A 122 -10.33 -2.67 6.11
N ARG A 123 -9.57 -3.75 5.90
CA ARG A 123 -8.27 -3.69 5.21
C ARG A 123 -8.43 -3.33 3.75
N LEU A 124 -9.39 -3.96 3.04
CA LEU A 124 -9.73 -3.60 1.65
C LEU A 124 -10.10 -2.13 1.53
N LEU A 125 -10.89 -1.59 2.47
CA LEU A 125 -11.26 -0.17 2.43
C LEU A 125 -10.07 0.78 2.60
N LYS A 126 -9.01 0.33 3.27
CA LYS A 126 -7.75 1.08 3.43
C LYS A 126 -6.81 0.91 2.24
N GLY A 127 -7.27 0.26 1.17
CA GLY A 127 -6.45 -0.02 0.00
C GLY A 127 -5.53 -1.23 0.17
N ARG A 128 -5.75 -2.07 1.20
CA ARG A 128 -4.86 -3.20 1.50
C ARG A 128 -5.44 -4.55 1.08
N TYR A 129 -4.60 -5.51 0.75
CA TYR A 129 -5.01 -6.89 0.52
C TYR A 129 -5.54 -7.53 1.82
N VAL A 130 -6.44 -8.50 1.66
CA VAL A 130 -6.89 -9.32 2.78
C VAL A 130 -5.86 -10.40 3.07
N GLN A 131 -5.72 -10.75 4.35
CA GLN A 131 -4.91 -11.90 4.78
C GLN A 131 -5.74 -13.19 4.81
N GLN A 132 -7.06 -13.07 4.93
CA GLN A 132 -7.99 -14.19 4.93
C GLN A 132 -9.19 -13.84 4.04
N LYS A 133 -9.70 -14.82 3.30
CA LYS A 133 -10.81 -14.57 2.37
C LYS A 133 -12.10 -14.28 3.13
N ILE A 134 -12.78 -13.23 2.71
CA ILE A 134 -14.06 -12.80 3.26
C ILE A 134 -15.15 -13.67 2.68
N ASN A 135 -15.90 -14.37 3.53
CA ASN A 135 -17.04 -15.14 3.06
C ASN A 135 -18.25 -14.21 2.82
N PHE A 136 -18.58 -14.00 1.56
CA PHE A 136 -19.71 -13.18 1.16
C PHE A 136 -20.97 -14.05 1.04
N THR A 137 -21.89 -13.87 2.00
CA THR A 137 -23.12 -14.67 2.15
C THR A 137 -24.39 -13.91 1.77
N VAL A 138 -24.27 -12.70 1.18
CA VAL A 138 -25.43 -11.89 0.82
C VAL A 138 -26.18 -12.57 -0.33
N GLY A 139 -27.26 -13.26 0.03
CA GLY A 139 -28.14 -13.93 -0.90
C GLY A 139 -29.01 -12.97 -1.71
N ASN A 140 -29.53 -13.46 -2.84
CA ASN A 140 -30.69 -12.85 -3.47
C ASN A 140 -31.94 -13.13 -2.60
N LYS A 141 -33.01 -12.33 -2.72
CA LYS A 141 -34.30 -12.58 -2.01
C LYS A 141 -34.87 -14.00 -2.21
N SER A 142 -34.35 -14.74 -3.19
CA SER A 142 -34.72 -16.11 -3.59
C SER A 142 -33.93 -17.22 -2.90
N GLY A 143 -33.02 -16.93 -1.96
CA GLY A 143 -32.37 -17.95 -1.10
C GLY A 143 -31.26 -18.82 -1.73
N ASP A 144 -31.22 -19.01 -3.05
CA ASP A 144 -30.46 -20.13 -3.63
C ASP A 144 -29.24 -19.80 -4.52
N SER A 145 -28.83 -18.53 -4.68
CA SER A 145 -27.66 -18.21 -5.53
C SER A 145 -26.75 -17.13 -4.99
N ALA A 146 -25.44 -17.42 -5.08
CA ALA A 146 -24.35 -16.49 -4.82
C ALA A 146 -24.49 -15.21 -5.68
N ASN A 147 -24.71 -14.08 -5.02
CA ASN A 147 -25.04 -12.83 -5.70
C ASN A 147 -23.79 -12.02 -6.04
N HIS A 148 -23.05 -12.49 -7.05
CA HIS A 148 -21.90 -11.79 -7.63
C HIS A 148 -22.23 -10.35 -8.03
N ARG A 149 -23.48 -10.06 -8.38
CA ARG A 149 -23.93 -8.71 -8.76
C ARG A 149 -23.88 -7.73 -7.60
N ILE A 150 -24.28 -8.14 -6.39
CA ILE A 150 -24.16 -7.27 -5.21
C ILE A 150 -22.70 -6.96 -4.91
N LEU A 151 -21.80 -7.94 -5.08
CA LEU A 151 -20.36 -7.70 -4.93
C LEU A 151 -19.85 -6.67 -5.94
N PHE A 152 -20.28 -6.73 -7.20
CA PHE A 152 -19.93 -5.72 -8.19
C PHE A 152 -20.50 -4.34 -7.85
N VAL A 153 -21.76 -4.24 -7.43
CA VAL A 153 -22.35 -2.97 -6.99
C VAL A 153 -21.61 -2.39 -5.78
N LEU A 154 -21.18 -3.25 -4.84
CA LEU A 154 -20.37 -2.82 -3.71
C LEU A 154 -19.08 -2.15 -4.17
N PHE A 155 -18.30 -2.80 -5.04
CA PHE A 155 -17.05 -2.23 -5.55
C PHE A 155 -17.26 -1.03 -6.48
N ASP A 156 -18.36 -0.99 -7.22
CA ASP A 156 -18.75 0.18 -8.03
C ASP A 156 -19.01 1.42 -7.17
N GLU A 157 -19.55 1.25 -5.96
CA GLU A 157 -19.78 2.34 -5.01
C GLU A 157 -18.55 2.60 -4.12
N LEU A 158 -17.66 1.63 -3.91
CA LEU A 158 -16.46 1.78 -3.10
C LEU A 158 -15.29 2.41 -3.85
N PHE A 159 -15.11 2.11 -5.14
CA PHE A 159 -13.98 2.63 -5.90
C PHE A 159 -14.25 4.00 -6.50
N ASP A 160 -13.23 4.84 -6.50
CA ASP A 160 -13.28 6.15 -7.15
C ASP A 160 -13.42 5.97 -8.67
N GLY A 161 -14.47 6.55 -9.25
CA GLY A 161 -14.88 6.33 -10.64
C GLY A 161 -15.61 5.01 -10.93
N GLY A 162 -15.86 4.18 -9.91
CA GLY A 162 -16.57 2.91 -10.04
C GLY A 162 -15.81 1.83 -10.83
N ILE A 163 -16.52 0.76 -11.18
CA ILE A 163 -15.94 -0.40 -11.90
C ILE A 163 -16.51 -0.60 -13.31
N GLN A 164 -17.51 0.18 -13.71
CA GLN A 164 -18.22 0.01 -14.98
C GLN A 164 -17.30 0.15 -16.21
N ASP A 165 -16.34 1.06 -16.14
CA ASP A 165 -15.44 1.39 -17.26
C ASP A 165 -14.10 0.63 -17.20
N LEU A 166 -13.99 -0.37 -16.31
CA LEU A 166 -12.79 -1.21 -16.26
C LEU A 166 -12.66 -2.04 -17.55
N THR A 167 -11.53 -1.85 -18.22
CA THR A 167 -11.14 -2.54 -19.46
C THR A 167 -9.70 -3.03 -19.39
N GLY A 168 -9.33 -3.98 -20.24
CA GLY A 168 -7.96 -4.50 -20.34
C GLY A 168 -7.41 -5.06 -19.02
N GLU A 169 -6.19 -4.66 -18.70
CA GLU A 169 -5.41 -5.09 -17.52
C GLU A 169 -6.11 -4.73 -16.19
N ARG A 170 -6.65 -3.51 -16.05
CA ARG A 170 -7.35 -3.10 -14.81
C ARG A 170 -8.56 -3.96 -14.48
N LYS A 171 -9.22 -4.53 -15.50
CA LYS A 171 -10.34 -5.47 -15.31
C LYS A 171 -9.85 -6.83 -14.82
N GLN A 172 -8.69 -7.29 -15.31
CA GLN A 172 -8.06 -8.53 -14.86
C GLN A 172 -7.60 -8.40 -13.41
N ASP A 173 -6.94 -7.29 -13.06
CA ASP A 173 -6.52 -6.98 -11.69
C ASP A 173 -7.71 -6.95 -10.72
N PHE A 174 -8.85 -6.42 -11.16
CA PHE A 174 -10.06 -6.41 -10.36
C PHE A 174 -10.58 -7.82 -10.08
N PHE A 175 -10.64 -8.68 -11.09
CA PHE A 175 -11.08 -10.06 -10.89
C PHE A 175 -10.10 -10.85 -10.03
N LEU A 176 -8.80 -10.61 -10.19
CA LEU A 176 -7.77 -11.21 -9.34
C LEU A 176 -7.94 -10.76 -7.88
N LEU A 177 -8.18 -9.46 -7.65
CA LEU A 177 -8.49 -8.92 -6.32
C LEU A 177 -9.71 -9.63 -5.72
N LEU A 178 -10.80 -9.78 -6.46
CA LEU A 178 -12.00 -10.47 -5.97
C LEU A 178 -11.72 -11.93 -5.61
N MET A 179 -11.05 -12.67 -6.49
CA MET A 179 -10.74 -14.09 -6.29
C MET A 179 -9.81 -14.34 -5.10
N ASN A 180 -8.88 -13.42 -4.87
CA ASN A 180 -7.97 -13.46 -3.73
C ASN A 180 -8.64 -13.01 -2.44
N SER A 181 -9.68 -12.18 -2.53
CA SER A 181 -10.26 -11.53 -1.36
C SER A 181 -11.57 -12.14 -0.86
N PHE A 182 -12.33 -12.84 -1.71
CA PHE A 182 -13.68 -13.29 -1.37
C PHE A 182 -13.91 -14.78 -1.64
N LEU A 183 -14.75 -15.37 -0.80
CA LEU A 183 -15.50 -16.59 -1.05
C LEU A 183 -16.97 -16.21 -1.26
N MET A 184 -17.69 -17.02 -2.02
CA MET A 184 -19.15 -16.91 -2.17
C MET A 184 -19.78 -18.15 -1.55
N ASN A 185 -20.50 -17.98 -0.44
CA ASN A 185 -21.07 -19.10 0.30
C ASN A 185 -20.04 -20.22 0.59
N ASN A 186 -18.85 -19.84 1.07
CA ASN A 186 -17.67 -20.68 1.29
C ASN A 186 -17.01 -21.28 0.04
N GLU A 187 -17.52 -21.02 -1.17
CA GLU A 187 -16.89 -21.48 -2.40
C GLU A 187 -15.94 -20.42 -2.99
N PRO A 188 -14.79 -20.84 -3.55
CA PRO A 188 -13.89 -19.92 -4.23
C PRO A 188 -14.53 -19.35 -5.50
N LEU A 189 -14.33 -18.05 -5.71
CA LEU A 189 -14.74 -17.39 -6.93
C LEU A 189 -13.96 -17.92 -8.14
N LYS A 190 -14.68 -18.22 -9.22
CA LYS A 190 -14.11 -18.67 -10.49
C LYS A 190 -14.09 -17.53 -11.51
N GLU A 191 -12.97 -17.37 -12.20
CA GLU A 191 -12.77 -16.28 -13.16
C GLU A 191 -13.84 -16.26 -14.27
N ASN A 192 -14.17 -17.43 -14.84
CA ASN A 192 -15.19 -17.55 -15.90
C ASN A 192 -16.59 -17.11 -15.42
N THR A 193 -16.93 -17.41 -14.17
CA THR A 193 -18.19 -16.99 -13.54
C THR A 193 -18.19 -15.49 -13.32
N LEU A 194 -17.07 -14.90 -12.88
CA LEU A 194 -16.92 -13.46 -12.70
C LEU A 194 -17.04 -12.71 -14.03
N LYS A 195 -16.36 -13.15 -15.08
CA LYS A 195 -16.42 -12.53 -16.43
C LYS A 195 -17.85 -12.49 -16.97
N THR A 196 -18.54 -13.62 -16.90
CA THR A 196 -19.94 -13.75 -17.37
C THR A 196 -20.88 -12.90 -16.54
N SER A 197 -20.77 -12.98 -15.21
CA SER A 197 -21.63 -12.23 -14.28
C SER A 197 -21.41 -10.72 -14.36
N PHE A 198 -20.16 -10.28 -14.55
CA PHE A 198 -19.81 -8.86 -14.68
C PHE A 198 -20.38 -8.27 -15.97
N SER A 199 -20.29 -9.00 -17.08
CA SER A 199 -20.85 -8.58 -18.37
C SER A 199 -22.39 -8.48 -18.30
N ALA A 200 -23.04 -9.47 -17.68
CA ALA A 200 -24.48 -9.44 -17.44
C ALA A 200 -24.89 -8.27 -16.51
N TRP A 201 -24.12 -8.03 -15.45
CA TRP A 201 -24.34 -6.91 -14.53
C TRP A 201 -24.20 -5.55 -15.21
N LYS A 202 -23.19 -5.36 -16.09
CA LYS A 202 -22.99 -4.11 -16.84
C LYS A 202 -24.17 -3.79 -17.76
N ASN A 203 -24.78 -4.79 -18.38
CA ASN A 203 -25.94 -4.61 -19.25
C ASN A 203 -27.26 -4.41 -18.47
N ASP A 204 -27.32 -4.83 -17.21
CA ASP A 204 -28.53 -4.82 -16.38
C ASP A 204 -28.68 -3.54 -15.51
N GLN A 205 -27.80 -2.53 -15.66
CA GLN A 205 -27.75 -1.35 -14.77
C GLN A 205 -29.07 -0.58 -14.68
N GLU A 206 -29.82 -0.50 -15.78
CA GLU A 206 -31.07 0.28 -15.83
C GLU A 206 -32.28 -0.45 -15.23
N LYS A 207 -32.16 -1.76 -14.98
CA LYS A 207 -33.26 -2.58 -14.45
C LYS A 207 -33.56 -2.23 -13.00
N ILE A 208 -34.84 -2.30 -12.63
CA ILE A 208 -35.35 -2.03 -11.26
C ILE A 208 -34.56 -2.82 -10.20
N ASN A 209 -34.20 -4.07 -10.50
CA ASN A 209 -33.43 -4.91 -9.59
C ASN A 209 -32.00 -4.38 -9.34
N SER A 210 -31.34 -3.83 -10.35
CA SER A 210 -30.02 -3.21 -10.18
C SER A 210 -30.11 -1.94 -9.33
N ARG A 211 -31.13 -1.11 -9.56
CA ARG A 211 -31.40 0.08 -8.74
C ARG A 211 -31.65 -0.28 -7.27
N ASN A 212 -32.41 -1.34 -7.01
CA ASN A 212 -32.66 -1.84 -5.66
C ASN A 212 -31.38 -2.35 -4.98
N GLN A 213 -30.51 -3.07 -5.72
CA GLN A 213 -29.21 -3.52 -5.21
C GLN A 213 -28.30 -2.33 -4.87
N ARG A 214 -28.27 -1.30 -5.73
CA ARG A 214 -27.50 -0.06 -5.47
C ARG A 214 -28.03 0.69 -4.25
N LYS A 215 -29.36 0.80 -4.09
CA LYS A 215 -29.97 1.39 -2.90
C LYS A 215 -29.58 0.63 -1.63
N PHE A 216 -29.63 -0.69 -1.66
CA PHE A 216 -29.20 -1.55 -0.54
C PHE A 216 -27.73 -1.31 -0.16
N ILE A 217 -26.82 -1.28 -1.13
CA ILE A 217 -25.39 -1.01 -0.87
C ILE A 217 -25.16 0.41 -0.33
N ARG A 218 -25.85 1.42 -0.87
CA ARG A 218 -25.73 2.80 -0.35
C ARG A 218 -26.22 2.92 1.09
N GLN A 219 -27.29 2.20 1.44
CA GLN A 219 -27.77 2.12 2.82
C GLN A 219 -26.74 1.43 3.72
N MET A 220 -26.14 0.33 3.28
CA MET A 220 -25.08 -0.35 4.01
C MET A 220 -23.87 0.58 4.26
N LEU A 221 -23.43 1.31 3.23
CA LEU A 221 -22.30 2.24 3.30
C LEU A 221 -22.65 3.60 3.94
N ASN A 222 -23.92 3.82 4.27
CA ASN A 222 -24.45 5.08 4.81
C ASN A 222 -24.08 6.30 3.94
N LYS A 223 -24.25 6.16 2.62
CA LYS A 223 -24.07 7.21 1.61
C LYS A 223 -25.38 7.93 1.23
N GLU A 224 -26.38 7.90 2.11
CA GLU A 224 -27.65 8.62 1.92
C GLU A 224 -27.51 10.12 2.20
#